data_AF-A0A2G5P5G9-F1
#
_entry.id   AF-A0A2G5P5G9-F1
#
_cell.length_a   1.000
_cell.length_b   1.000
_cell.length_c   1.000
_cell.angle_alpha   90.00
_cell.angle_beta   90.00
_cell.angle_gamma   90.00
#
_symmetry.space_group_name_H-M   'P 1'
#
loop_
_entity.id
_entity.type
_entity.pdbx_description
1 polymer ?
#
loop_
_entity_poly.entity_id
_entity_poly.type
_entity_poly.pdbx_seq_one_letter_code
_entity_poly.pdbx_strand_id
1 'polypeptide(L)'
;MKWPTDTGVTPDAAVEAVWKRIQELPSMKMACGYVGRELNVSPTLLYAWVLKDQGDARERSPAIAEPYTTTIAEISSLPDGAVVRVSGRVVGVQRRSTTRGMPWVKFGLWQQDRFVEVTAFGETYEQGGHLVAEDAVVTVEGRKWFHEETTIAAVTVTRTTGTDTLGG
;
A
#
# COMPACT_ATOMS: atom_id res chain seq x y z
N MET A 1 2.82 22.22 17.90
CA MET A 1 1.83 23.20 17.36
C MET A 1 0.58 23.14 18.20
N LYS A 2 -0.02 24.29 18.53
CA LYS A 2 -1.25 24.37 19.31
C LYS A 2 -2.42 24.58 18.35
N TRP A 3 -3.46 23.76 18.45
CA TRP A 3 -4.69 23.94 17.69
C TRP A 3 -5.48 25.13 18.25
N PRO A 4 -6.09 25.99 17.42
CA PRO A 4 -6.94 27.08 17.88
C PRO A 4 -8.17 26.52 18.58
N THR A 5 -8.40 26.90 19.84
CA THR A 5 -9.56 26.46 20.61
C THR A 5 -10.86 27.19 20.23
N ASP A 6 -10.75 28.25 19.42
CA ASP A 6 -11.86 29.14 19.03
C ASP A 6 -12.72 28.60 17.89
N THR A 7 -12.26 27.55 17.19
CA THR A 7 -12.90 27.06 15.96
C THR A 7 -14.02 26.05 16.21
N GLY A 8 -14.20 25.58 17.45
CA GLY A 8 -15.24 24.61 17.82
C GLY A 8 -15.08 23.22 17.17
N VAL A 9 -14.00 23.00 16.41
CA VAL A 9 -13.69 21.74 15.72
C VAL A 9 -12.37 21.18 16.20
N THR A 10 -12.29 19.86 16.32
CA THR A 10 -11.06 19.15 16.67
C THR A 10 -10.09 19.11 15.48
N PRO A 11 -8.76 19.05 15.72
CA PRO A 11 -7.76 18.92 14.66
C PRO A 11 -8.03 17.73 13.73
N ASP A 12 -8.44 16.60 14.28
CA ASP A 12 -8.74 15.36 13.55
C ASP A 12 -9.89 15.54 12.56
N ALA A 13 -11.05 16.00 13.03
CA ALA A 13 -12.20 16.31 12.17
C ALA A 13 -11.90 17.33 11.05
N ALA A 14 -11.00 18.29 11.31
CA ALA A 14 -10.59 19.25 10.30
C ALA A 14 -9.65 18.63 9.25
N VAL A 15 -8.76 17.73 9.65
CA VAL A 15 -7.89 16.96 8.75
C VAL A 15 -8.72 16.01 7.88
N GLU A 16 -9.69 15.30 8.46
CA GLU A 16 -10.62 14.44 7.73
C GLU A 16 -11.43 15.21 6.68
N ALA A 17 -11.88 16.42 7.00
CA ALA A 17 -12.56 17.28 6.04
C ALA A 17 -11.67 17.65 4.84
N VAL A 18 -10.36 17.85 5.06
CA VAL A 18 -9.39 18.08 3.97
C VAL A 18 -9.23 16.83 3.10
N TRP A 19 -9.10 15.66 3.72
CA TRP A 19 -8.97 14.38 3.00
C TRP A 19 -10.19 14.03 2.17
N LYS A 20 -11.38 14.40 2.63
CA LYS A 20 -12.61 14.28 1.83
C LYS A 20 -12.58 15.23 0.64
N ARG A 21 -12.08 16.46 0.84
CA ARG A 21 -12.09 17.50 -0.20
C ARG A 21 -11.00 17.32 -1.27
N ILE A 22 -9.87 16.70 -0.95
CA ILE A 22 -8.83 16.41 -1.96
C ILE A 22 -9.27 15.34 -2.97
N GLN A 23 -10.29 14.54 -2.65
CA GLN A 23 -10.90 13.65 -3.65
C GLN A 23 -11.64 14.42 -4.76
N GLU A 24 -12.09 15.64 -4.46
CA GLU A 24 -12.84 16.51 -5.38
C GLU A 24 -12.00 17.67 -5.96
N LEU A 25 -10.80 17.91 -5.40
CA LEU A 25 -9.95 19.04 -5.74
C LEU A 25 -8.57 18.58 -6.25
N PRO A 26 -8.00 19.26 -7.26
CA PRO A 26 -6.74 18.83 -7.89
C PRO A 26 -5.48 19.06 -7.04
N SER A 27 -5.59 19.69 -5.86
CA SER A 27 -4.43 19.90 -4.99
C SER A 27 -4.76 20.03 -3.50
N MET A 28 -3.86 19.52 -2.66
CA MET A 28 -3.92 19.60 -1.20
C MET A 28 -3.99 21.05 -0.68
N LYS A 29 -3.26 21.97 -1.33
CA LYS A 29 -3.23 23.38 -0.95
C LYS A 29 -4.60 24.05 -1.17
N MET A 30 -5.32 23.66 -2.22
CA MET A 30 -6.70 24.12 -2.47
C MET A 30 -7.65 23.52 -1.41
N ALA A 31 -7.56 22.22 -1.14
CA ALA A 31 -8.38 21.57 -0.11
C ALA A 31 -8.22 22.22 1.27
N CYS A 32 -6.98 22.50 1.70
CA CYS A 32 -6.71 23.21 2.96
C CYS A 32 -7.24 24.66 2.94
N GLY A 33 -7.20 25.33 1.79
CA GLY A 33 -7.73 26.69 1.62
C GLY A 33 -9.26 26.75 1.77
N TYR A 34 -9.96 25.79 1.16
CA TYR A 34 -11.42 25.69 1.25
C TYR A 34 -11.87 25.29 2.66
N VAL A 35 -11.33 24.20 3.20
CA VAL A 35 -11.70 23.70 4.53
C VAL A 35 -11.28 24.68 5.62
N GLY A 36 -10.12 25.33 5.49
CA GLY A 36 -9.70 26.39 6.40
C GLY A 36 -10.71 27.55 6.45
N ARG A 37 -11.24 27.96 5.29
CA ARG A 37 -12.28 29.00 5.23
C ARG A 37 -13.61 28.54 5.82
N GLU A 38 -14.03 27.30 5.57
CA GLU A 38 -15.27 26.74 6.10
C GLU A 38 -15.25 26.57 7.63
N LEU A 39 -14.09 26.15 8.17
CA LEU A 39 -13.91 25.89 9.61
C LEU A 39 -13.37 27.10 10.39
N ASN A 40 -13.20 28.25 9.74
CA ASN A 40 -12.54 29.43 10.29
C ASN A 40 -11.12 29.14 10.86
N VAL A 41 -10.42 28.18 10.27
CA VAL A 41 -9.05 27.77 10.63
C VAL A 41 -8.06 28.34 9.62
N SER A 42 -6.89 28.79 10.09
CA SER A 42 -5.83 29.22 9.17
C SER A 42 -5.42 28.08 8.21
N PRO A 43 -5.47 28.27 6.87
CA PRO A 43 -5.12 27.24 5.90
C PRO A 43 -3.68 26.72 6.06
N THR A 44 -2.75 27.59 6.45
CA THR A 44 -1.34 27.23 6.70
C THR A 44 -1.22 26.32 7.91
N LEU A 45 -2.00 26.57 8.95
CA LEU A 45 -2.02 25.73 10.15
C LEU A 45 -2.65 24.37 9.84
N LEU A 46 -3.76 24.36 9.10
CA LEU A 46 -4.43 23.15 8.65
C LEU A 46 -3.50 22.30 7.77
N TYR A 47 -2.79 22.92 6.84
CA TYR A 47 -1.80 22.25 6.00
C TYR A 47 -0.66 21.63 6.81
N ALA A 48 -0.14 22.33 7.84
CA ALA A 48 0.88 21.78 8.72
C ALA A 48 0.37 20.59 9.55
N TRP A 49 -0.90 20.60 9.96
CA TRP A 49 -1.54 19.49 10.65
C TRP A 49 -1.79 18.29 9.73
N VAL A 50 -2.24 18.51 8.50
CA VAL A 50 -2.38 17.45 7.48
C VAL A 50 -1.02 16.83 7.14
N LEU A 51 0.04 17.62 7.03
CA LEU A 51 1.40 17.08 6.82
C LEU A 51 1.90 16.31 8.05
N LYS A 52 1.55 16.76 9.27
CA LYS A 52 1.87 16.03 10.49
C LYS A 52 1.10 14.73 10.58
N ASP A 53 -0.17 14.71 10.18
CA ASP A 53 -1.00 13.50 10.04
C ASP A 53 -0.40 12.55 8.99
N GLN A 54 0.04 13.05 7.83
CA GLN A 54 0.78 12.26 6.85
C GLN A 54 2.10 11.72 7.40
N GLY A 55 2.79 12.49 8.27
CA GLY A 55 4.02 12.07 8.94
C GLY A 55 3.77 11.03 10.03
N ASP A 56 2.73 11.22 10.85
CA ASP A 56 2.31 10.33 11.93
C ASP A 56 1.74 9.03 11.37
N ALA A 57 0.95 9.07 10.30
CA ALA A 57 0.52 7.91 9.54
C ALA A 57 1.70 7.15 8.89
N ARG A 58 2.81 7.85 8.61
CA ARG A 58 4.04 7.25 8.07
C ARG A 58 4.95 6.68 9.16
N GLU A 59 4.84 7.17 10.39
CA GLU A 59 5.65 6.77 11.56
C GLU A 59 4.92 5.72 12.43
N ARG A 60 3.60 5.74 12.42
CA ARG A 60 2.69 4.73 12.95
C ARG A 60 2.66 3.56 11.97
N SER A 61 3.70 2.72 12.07
CA SER A 61 3.83 1.39 11.48
C SER A 61 2.56 0.89 10.75
N PRO A 62 2.60 0.64 9.43
CA PRO A 62 1.43 0.22 8.69
C PRO A 62 1.11 -1.24 9.01
N ALA A 63 0.32 -1.48 10.05
CA ALA A 63 -0.43 -2.71 10.15
C ALA A 63 -1.57 -2.67 9.11
N ILE A 64 -1.23 -3.05 7.87
CA ILE A 64 -2.16 -3.42 6.79
C ILE A 64 -3.27 -2.39 6.55
N ALA A 65 -2.93 -1.23 5.96
CA ALA A 65 -3.92 -0.36 5.33
C ALA A 65 -3.25 0.58 4.33
N GLU A 66 -2.83 0.05 3.19
CA GLU A 66 -2.70 0.88 1.99
C GLU A 66 -4.06 0.85 1.28
N PRO A 67 -4.73 1.99 1.01
CA PRO A 67 -6.05 2.05 0.37
C PRO A 67 -6.08 1.57 -1.10
N TYR A 68 -5.01 0.91 -1.55
CA TYR A 68 -4.82 0.36 -2.89
C TYR A 68 -4.46 -1.14 -2.87
N THR A 69 -4.80 -1.87 -1.81
CA THR A 69 -4.68 -3.32 -1.81
C THR A 69 -5.85 -3.91 -2.59
N THR A 70 -5.63 -4.25 -3.86
CA THR A 70 -6.59 -5.05 -4.64
C THR A 70 -6.69 -6.43 -4.01
N THR A 71 -7.90 -6.86 -3.66
CA THR A 71 -8.10 -8.20 -3.10
C THR A 71 -7.86 -9.26 -4.17
N ILE A 72 -7.38 -10.46 -3.80
CA ILE A 72 -7.17 -11.56 -4.75
C ILE A 72 -8.45 -11.84 -5.56
N ALA A 73 -9.62 -11.67 -4.94
CA ALA A 73 -10.92 -11.83 -5.58
C ALA A 73 -11.20 -10.84 -6.73
N GLU A 74 -10.61 -9.66 -6.70
CA GLU A 74 -10.81 -8.64 -7.74
C GLU A 74 -9.89 -8.83 -8.95
N ILE A 75 -8.80 -9.58 -8.78
CA ILE A 75 -7.78 -9.80 -9.83
C ILE A 75 -8.33 -10.59 -11.01
N SER A 76 -9.19 -11.58 -10.75
CA SER A 76 -9.86 -12.34 -11.80
C SER A 76 -10.67 -11.43 -12.73
N SER A 77 -11.28 -10.37 -12.17
CA SER A 77 -12.12 -9.40 -12.89
C SER A 77 -11.33 -8.32 -13.64
N LEU A 78 -10.02 -8.20 -13.41
CA LEU A 78 -9.19 -7.17 -14.03
C LEU A 78 -8.69 -7.57 -15.43
N PRO A 79 -8.51 -6.59 -16.33
CA PRO A 79 -7.98 -6.84 -17.67
C PRO A 79 -6.52 -7.32 -17.63
N ASP A 80 -6.08 -7.98 -18.70
CA ASP A 80 -4.67 -8.39 -18.86
C ASP A 80 -3.74 -7.17 -18.80
N GLY A 81 -2.57 -7.36 -18.17
CA GLY A 81 -1.59 -6.29 -17.99
C GLY A 81 -2.00 -5.23 -16.96
N ALA A 82 -3.15 -5.37 -16.29
CA ALA A 82 -3.55 -4.49 -15.21
C ALA A 82 -2.52 -4.53 -14.07
N VAL A 83 -2.12 -3.36 -13.60
CA VAL A 83 -1.25 -3.22 -12.44
C VAL A 83 -2.10 -3.48 -11.19
N VAL A 84 -1.72 -4.49 -10.42
CA VAL A 84 -2.39 -4.93 -9.21
C VAL A 84 -1.40 -4.93 -8.05
N ARG A 85 -1.89 -4.55 -6.87
CA ARG A 85 -1.10 -4.59 -5.65
C ARG A 85 -1.81 -5.46 -4.63
N VAL A 86 -1.13 -6.54 -4.22
CA VAL A 86 -1.68 -7.59 -3.38
C VAL A 86 -0.77 -7.78 -2.19
N SER A 87 -1.34 -7.81 -0.99
CA SER A 87 -0.64 -8.20 0.22
C SER A 87 -1.13 -9.55 0.70
N GLY A 88 -0.21 -10.40 1.11
CA GLY A 88 -0.54 -11.75 1.54
C GLY A 88 0.62 -12.44 2.26
N ARG A 89 0.31 -13.59 2.86
CA ARG A 89 1.33 -14.46 3.46
C ARG A 89 1.95 -15.32 2.37
N VAL A 90 3.27 -15.37 2.32
CA VAL A 90 4.03 -16.17 1.38
C VAL A 90 3.97 -17.65 1.77
N VAL A 91 3.66 -18.50 0.79
CA VAL A 91 3.62 -19.96 0.91
C VAL A 91 4.29 -20.61 -0.31
N GLY A 92 4.96 -21.75 -0.12
CA GLY A 92 5.46 -22.57 -1.24
C GLY A 92 6.47 -21.85 -2.16
N VAL A 93 7.56 -21.34 -1.60
CA VAL A 93 8.57 -20.59 -2.36
C VAL A 93 9.45 -21.53 -3.20
N GLN A 94 9.40 -21.39 -4.53
CA GLN A 94 10.20 -22.12 -5.49
C GLN A 94 11.18 -21.19 -6.20
N ARG A 95 12.48 -21.43 -6.02
CA ARG A 95 13.55 -20.68 -6.71
C ARG A 95 14.17 -21.56 -7.78
N ARG A 96 14.23 -21.06 -9.01
CA ARG A 96 14.75 -21.80 -10.16
C ARG A 96 15.45 -20.84 -11.11
N SER A 97 16.26 -21.39 -12.03
CA SER A 97 16.86 -20.62 -13.11
C SER A 97 16.24 -21.08 -14.42
N THR A 98 15.92 -20.14 -15.30
CA THR A 98 15.45 -20.46 -16.66
C THR A 98 16.59 -21.08 -17.47
N THR A 99 16.25 -21.80 -18.55
CA THR A 99 17.22 -22.36 -19.50
C THR A 99 18.15 -21.29 -20.12
N ARG A 100 17.73 -20.02 -20.11
CA ARG A 100 18.51 -18.87 -20.57
C ARG A 100 19.40 -18.24 -19.47
N GLY A 101 19.49 -18.86 -18.28
CA GLY A 101 20.33 -18.41 -17.18
C GLY A 101 19.72 -17.32 -16.29
N MET A 102 18.50 -16.86 -16.57
CA MET A 102 17.84 -15.84 -15.73
C MET A 102 17.24 -16.49 -14.48
N PRO A 103 17.56 -16.03 -13.26
CA PRO A 103 16.94 -16.51 -12.04
C PRO A 103 15.48 -16.06 -11.95
N TRP A 104 14.62 -16.94 -11.43
CA TRP A 104 13.23 -16.65 -11.15
C TRP A 104 12.81 -17.28 -9.83
N VAL A 105 11.82 -16.67 -9.19
CA VAL A 105 11.16 -17.23 -8.01
C VAL A 105 9.66 -17.22 -8.25
N LYS A 106 9.02 -18.35 -7.96
CA LYS A 106 7.57 -18.48 -7.90
C LYS A 106 7.19 -18.73 -6.45
N PHE A 107 6.20 -18.01 -5.95
CA PHE A 107 5.68 -18.21 -4.61
C PHE A 107 4.18 -17.95 -4.62
N GLY A 108 3.46 -18.62 -3.72
CA GLY A 108 2.06 -18.34 -3.48
C GLY A 108 1.89 -17.22 -2.47
N LEU A 109 0.90 -16.37 -2.66
CA LEU A 109 0.39 -15.46 -1.65
C LEU A 109 -0.99 -15.92 -1.19
N TRP A 110 -1.14 -16.03 0.11
CA TRP A 110 -2.39 -16.35 0.77
C TRP A 110 -3.04 -15.09 1.36
N GLN A 111 -4.28 -14.82 1.00
CA GLN A 111 -5.09 -13.72 1.53
C GLN A 111 -6.52 -14.22 1.75
N GLN A 112 -7.01 -14.19 3.00
CA GLN A 112 -8.41 -14.48 3.35
C GLN A 112 -9.00 -15.73 2.64
N ASP A 113 -8.30 -16.87 2.73
CA ASP A 113 -8.71 -18.16 2.10
C ASP A 113 -8.60 -18.22 0.57
N ARG A 114 -7.97 -17.21 -0.04
CA ARG A 114 -7.64 -17.18 -1.46
C ARG A 114 -6.14 -17.27 -1.65
N PHE A 115 -5.75 -17.88 -2.76
CA PHE A 115 -4.37 -18.13 -3.13
C PHE A 115 -4.09 -17.53 -4.50
N VAL A 116 -2.97 -16.81 -4.64
CA VAL A 116 -2.49 -16.28 -5.93
C VAL A 116 -1.05 -16.66 -6.14
N GLU A 117 -0.70 -17.06 -7.35
CA GLU A 117 0.68 -17.37 -7.70
C GLU A 117 1.38 -16.13 -8.22
N VAL A 118 2.50 -15.81 -7.60
CA VAL A 118 3.35 -14.69 -7.97
C VAL A 118 4.65 -15.24 -8.52
N THR A 119 5.02 -14.77 -9.71
CA THR A 119 6.32 -15.09 -10.30
C THR A 119 7.13 -13.80 -10.48
N ALA A 120 8.34 -13.78 -9.93
CA ALA A 120 9.31 -12.70 -10.10
C ALA A 120 10.50 -13.19 -10.94
N PHE A 121 10.93 -12.38 -11.90
CA PHE A 121 12.00 -12.69 -12.85
C PHE A 121 13.16 -11.69 -12.71
N GLY A 122 14.40 -12.17 -12.88
CA GLY A 122 15.57 -11.33 -13.12
C GLY A 122 15.75 -10.21 -12.07
N GLU A 123 15.60 -8.96 -12.51
CA GLU A 123 15.77 -7.76 -11.68
C GLU A 123 14.85 -7.75 -10.44
N THR A 124 13.59 -8.19 -10.57
CA THR A 124 12.67 -8.29 -9.42
C THR A 124 13.10 -9.37 -8.43
N TYR A 125 13.73 -10.45 -8.91
CA TYR A 125 14.33 -11.45 -8.02
C TYR A 125 15.55 -10.89 -7.27
N GLU A 126 16.39 -10.10 -7.93
CA GLU A 126 17.56 -9.48 -7.28
C GLU A 126 17.13 -8.43 -6.25
N GLN A 127 16.14 -7.60 -6.59
CA GLN A 127 15.64 -6.54 -5.72
C GLN A 127 14.74 -7.05 -4.58
N GLY A 128 13.95 -8.10 -4.81
CA GLY A 128 12.90 -8.53 -3.89
C GLY A 128 12.95 -10.01 -3.49
N GLY A 129 13.71 -10.86 -4.17
CA GLY A 129 13.75 -12.30 -3.91
C GLY A 129 14.31 -12.68 -2.54
N HIS A 130 15.14 -11.81 -1.95
CA HIS A 130 15.63 -11.97 -0.57
C HIS A 130 14.56 -11.63 0.49
N LEU A 131 13.53 -10.87 0.12
CA LEU A 131 12.42 -10.51 1.00
C LEU A 131 11.33 -11.59 1.04
N VAL A 132 11.29 -12.47 0.04
CA VAL A 132 10.34 -13.58 -0.05
C VAL A 132 10.81 -14.72 0.84
N ALA A 133 10.20 -14.87 2.01
CA ALA A 133 10.42 -15.97 2.94
C ALA A 133 9.11 -16.67 3.25
N GLU A 134 9.14 -17.98 3.50
CA GLU A 134 7.94 -18.71 3.94
C GLU A 134 7.40 -18.13 5.24
N ASP A 135 6.06 -18.08 5.36
CA ASP A 135 5.32 -17.46 6.47
C ASP A 135 5.49 -15.92 6.60
N ALA A 136 6.32 -15.29 5.76
CA ALA A 136 6.44 -13.83 5.74
C ALA A 136 5.22 -13.18 5.08
N VAL A 137 4.78 -12.05 5.64
CA VAL A 137 3.79 -11.18 5.01
C VAL A 137 4.51 -10.21 4.09
N VAL A 138 4.18 -10.22 2.81
CA VAL A 138 4.76 -9.33 1.81
C VAL A 138 3.65 -8.67 1.01
N THR A 139 3.93 -7.46 0.54
CA THR A 139 3.13 -6.77 -0.46
C THR A 139 3.84 -6.88 -1.80
N VAL A 140 3.14 -7.42 -2.79
CA VAL A 140 3.60 -7.53 -4.16
C VAL A 140 2.80 -6.57 -5.02
N GLU A 141 3.50 -5.73 -5.76
CA GLU A 141 2.94 -4.97 -6.85
C GLU A 141 3.39 -5.61 -8.16
N GLY A 142 2.45 -5.87 -9.05
CA GLY A 142 2.72 -6.62 -10.27
C GLY A 142 1.69 -6.39 -11.34
N ARG A 143 1.89 -7.03 -12.49
CA ARG A 143 0.92 -7.04 -13.59
C ARG A 143 0.27 -8.39 -13.70
N LYS A 144 -1.05 -8.42 -13.86
CA LYS A 144 -1.77 -9.65 -14.17
C LYS A 144 -1.24 -10.22 -15.49
N TRP A 145 -0.92 -11.52 -15.49
CA TRP A 145 -0.46 -12.23 -16.67
C TRP A 145 -1.51 -13.24 -17.11
N PHE A 146 -1.94 -13.17 -18.36
CA PHE A 146 -2.94 -14.05 -18.98
C PHE A 146 -2.63 -15.57 -18.98
N HIS A 147 -1.42 -16.02 -18.59
CA HIS A 147 -1.07 -17.44 -18.74
C HIS A 147 -1.87 -18.36 -17.82
N GLU A 148 -2.29 -17.88 -16.64
CA GLU A 148 -3.18 -18.59 -15.70
C GLU A 148 -4.08 -17.56 -15.00
N GLU A 149 -5.33 -17.92 -14.69
CA GLU A 149 -6.37 -17.01 -14.16
C GLU A 149 -5.96 -16.26 -12.88
N THR A 150 -4.95 -16.77 -12.17
CA THR A 150 -4.46 -16.27 -10.88
C THR A 150 -2.93 -16.14 -10.83
N THR A 151 -2.29 -15.80 -11.95
CA THR A 151 -0.83 -15.56 -12.01
C THR A 151 -0.50 -14.08 -12.18
N ILE A 152 0.38 -13.57 -11.31
CA ILE A 152 0.88 -12.19 -11.33
C ILE A 152 2.38 -12.20 -11.60
N ALA A 153 2.81 -11.38 -12.56
CA ALA A 153 4.21 -11.02 -12.72
C ALA A 153 4.54 -9.92 -11.69
N ALA A 154 5.27 -10.28 -10.64
CA ALA A 154 5.74 -9.28 -9.68
C ALA A 154 6.67 -8.29 -10.38
N VAL A 155 6.39 -7.00 -10.19
CA VAL A 155 7.25 -5.90 -10.61
C VAL A 155 8.07 -5.42 -9.41
N THR A 156 7.41 -5.30 -8.25
CA THR A 156 8.02 -4.83 -6.99
C THR A 156 7.55 -5.70 -5.84
N VAL A 157 8.47 -6.16 -4.98
CA VAL A 157 8.16 -6.90 -3.75
C VAL A 157 8.64 -6.09 -2.56
N THR A 158 7.78 -5.85 -1.59
CA THR A 158 8.13 -5.15 -0.36
C THR A 158 7.71 -5.99 0.84
N ARG A 159 8.64 -6.18 1.78
CA ARG A 159 8.34 -6.90 3.02
C ARG A 159 7.51 -5.99 3.92
N THR A 160 6.32 -6.46 4.28
CA THR A 160 5.51 -5.78 5.28
C THR A 160 6.03 -6.22 6.63
N THR A 161 6.96 -5.46 7.19
CA THR A 161 7.39 -5.67 8.57
C THR A 161 6.23 -5.26 9.46
N GLY A 162 5.34 -6.21 9.75
CA GLY A 162 4.45 -6.08 10.90
C GLY A 162 5.36 -5.93 12.11
N THR A 163 5.39 -4.75 12.71
CA THR A 163 5.98 -4.55 14.02
C THR A 163 5.13 -5.34 15.00
N ASP A 164 5.47 -6.61 15.18
CA ASP A 164 5.15 -7.35 16.39
C ASP A 164 5.92 -6.68 17.53
N THR A 165 5.38 -5.59 18.08
CA THR A 165 5.77 -5.12 19.40
C THR A 165 5.11 -6.02 20.43
N LEU A 166 5.65 -7.23 20.59
CA LEU A 166 5.49 -8.03 21.80
C LEU A 166 6.88 -8.39 22.32
N GLY A 167 7.34 -7.65 23.34
CA GLY A 167 8.45 -8.07 24.17
C GLY A 167 9.27 -6.92 24.77
N GLY A 168 9.14 -6.71 26.07
CA GLY A 168 10.06 -5.92 26.90
C GLY A 168 9.39 -5.16 28.02
#